data_AF-A0A7V9BN38-F1
#
_entry.id   AF-A0A7V9BN38-F1
#
_cell.length_a   1.000
_cell.length_b   1.000
_cell.length_c   1.000
_cell.angle_alpha   90.00
_cell.angle_beta   90.00
_cell.angle_gamma   90.00
#
_symmetry.space_group_name_H-M   'P 1'
#
loop_
_entity.id
_entity.type
_entity.pdbx_description
1 polymer ?
#
loop_
_entity_poly.entity_id
_entity_poly.type
_entity_poly.pdbx_seq_one_letter_code
_entity_poly.pdbx_strand_id
1 'polypeptide(L)' 'MPVEDDALVDLYAYPGELARPYLRVNFVSSADGAVTVGGVSAGLGSPVDRKVFLLLRELADVILVGAGTVRAEGY' A
#
# COMPACT_ATOMS: atom_id res chain seq x y z
N MET A 1 -20.68 -7.47 1.68
CA MET A 1 -20.45 -7.25 3.13
C MET A 1 -19.03 -6.72 3.27
N PRO A 2 -18.74 -5.74 4.13
CA PRO A 2 -17.37 -5.31 4.40
C PRO A 2 -16.52 -6.53 4.83
N VAL A 3 -15.25 -6.55 4.46
CA VAL A 3 -14.29 -7.53 5.01
C VAL A 3 -13.85 -7.00 6.37
N GLU A 4 -13.94 -7.84 7.39
CA GLU A 4 -13.46 -7.52 8.75
C GLU A 4 -11.94 -7.43 8.78
N ASP A 5 -11.38 -6.72 9.77
CA ASP A 5 -9.96 -6.35 9.82
C ASP A 5 -9.05 -7.58 9.91
N ASP A 6 -9.42 -8.56 10.73
CA ASP A 6 -8.67 -9.81 10.87
C ASP A 6 -8.63 -10.59 9.55
N ALA A 7 -9.74 -10.59 8.81
CA ALA A 7 -9.78 -11.24 7.49
C ALA A 7 -8.91 -10.49 6.46
N LEU A 8 -8.73 -9.16 6.60
CA LEU A 8 -7.78 -8.41 5.77
C LEU A 8 -6.33 -8.75 6.12
N VAL A 9 -6.01 -8.96 7.40
CA VAL A 9 -4.67 -9.40 7.83
C VAL A 9 -4.32 -10.72 7.16
N ASP A 10 -5.23 -11.70 7.22
CA ASP A 10 -5.00 -13.02 6.63
C ASP A 10 -4.82 -12.95 5.11
N LEU A 11 -5.62 -12.13 4.42
CA LEU A 11 -5.52 -11.93 2.97
C LEU A 11 -4.18 -11.31 2.53
N TYR A 12 -3.59 -10.49 3.38
CA TYR A 12 -2.33 -9.79 3.11
C TYR A 12 -1.15 -10.31 3.94
N ALA A 13 -1.28 -11.46 4.59
CA ALA A 13 -0.19 -12.05 5.35
C ALA A 13 1.01 -12.33 4.43
N TYR A 14 2.21 -12.20 4.98
CA TYR A 14 3.40 -12.74 4.33
C TYR A 14 3.40 -14.28 4.48
N PRO A 15 4.03 -15.03 3.56
CA PRO A 15 4.22 -16.46 3.73
C PRO A 15 4.92 -16.77 5.06
N GLY A 16 4.44 -17.80 5.77
CA GLY A 16 4.93 -18.12 7.12
C GLY A 16 6.40 -18.52 7.20
N GLU A 17 6.93 -19.18 6.17
CA GLU A 17 8.36 -19.47 6.02
C GLU A 17 8.91 -18.83 4.74
N LEU A 18 9.90 -17.95 4.90
CA LEU A 18 10.56 -17.27 3.79
C LEU A 18 11.94 -17.86 3.53
N ALA A 19 12.12 -18.53 2.39
CA ALA A 19 13.44 -18.99 1.93
C ALA A 19 14.32 -17.84 1.36
N ARG A 20 13.71 -16.67 1.10
CA ARG A 20 14.34 -15.45 0.57
C ARG A 20 13.49 -14.23 0.93
N PRO A 21 14.01 -12.99 0.84
CA PRO A 21 13.21 -11.79 1.05
C PRO A 21 11.97 -11.74 0.16
N TYR A 22 10.85 -11.30 0.73
CA TYR A 22 9.59 -11.10 0.00
C TYR A 22 9.41 -9.62 -0.33
N LEU A 23 9.26 -9.30 -1.61
CA LEU A 23 8.98 -7.93 -2.05
C LEU A 23 7.50 -7.81 -2.41
N ARG A 24 6.78 -6.95 -1.68
CA ARG A 24 5.44 -6.50 -2.04
C ARG A 24 5.50 -5.08 -2.58
N VAL A 25 4.73 -4.82 -3.63
CA VAL A 25 4.55 -3.51 -4.23
C VAL A 25 3.08 -3.11 -4.08
N ASN A 26 2.82 -1.93 -3.54
CA ASN A 26 1.46 -1.40 -3.34
C ASN A 26 1.34 0.00 -3.94
N PHE A 27 0.37 0.18 -4.84
CA PHE A 27 0.10 1.43 -5.56
C PHE A 27 -1.40 1.55 -5.83
N VAL A 28 -1.85 2.79 -6.00
CA VAL A 28 -3.17 3.13 -6.54
C VAL A 28 -3.00 3.81 -7.91
N SER A 29 -3.90 3.54 -8.85
CA SER A 29 -3.95 4.21 -10.14
C SER A 29 -5.40 4.51 -10.54
N SER A 30 -5.59 5.50 -11.38
CA SER A 30 -6.85 5.65 -12.13
C SER A 30 -7.03 4.52 -13.14
N ALA A 31 -8.24 4.40 -13.70
CA ALA A 31 -8.57 3.37 -14.69
C ALA A 31 -7.77 3.48 -16.00
N ASP A 32 -7.34 4.70 -16.35
CA ASP A 32 -6.47 4.99 -17.49
C ASP A 32 -4.97 4.94 -17.13
N GLY A 33 -4.62 4.56 -15.89
CA GLY A 33 -3.25 4.27 -15.46
C GLY A 33 -2.48 5.47 -14.90
N ALA A 34 -3.11 6.63 -14.68
CA ALA A 34 -2.48 7.74 -13.98
C ALA A 34 -2.25 7.39 -12.50
N VAL A 35 -1.10 7.81 -11.97
CA VAL A 35 -0.68 7.51 -10.58
C VAL A 35 -0.75 8.73 -9.66
N THR A 36 -1.12 9.90 -10.18
CA THR A 36 -1.30 11.14 -9.41
C THR A 36 -2.48 11.95 -9.95
N VAL A 37 -3.14 12.70 -9.07
CA VAL A 37 -4.07 13.79 -9.41
C VAL A 37 -3.57 15.04 -8.70
N GLY A 38 -3.25 16.10 -9.44
CA GLY A 38 -2.66 17.31 -8.86
C GLY A 38 -1.23 17.11 -8.34
N GLY A 39 -0.49 16.12 -8.86
CA GLY A 39 0.91 15.87 -8.50
C GLY A 39 1.14 14.93 -7.31
N VAL A 40 0.07 14.48 -6.64
CA VAL A 40 0.11 13.53 -5.52
C VAL A 40 -0.88 12.39 -5.71
N SER A 41 -0.67 11.25 -5.05
CA SER A 41 -1.53 10.06 -5.16
C SER A 41 -2.80 10.14 -4.32
N ALA A 42 -2.86 11.04 -3.32
CA ALA A 42 -3.96 11.14 -2.36
C ALA A 42 -5.34 11.31 -3.03
N GLY A 43 -5.41 11.99 -4.18
CA GLY A 43 -6.64 12.18 -4.95
C GLY A 43 -7.17 10.94 -5.67
N LEU A 44 -6.40 9.86 -5.73
CA LEU A 44 -6.80 8.57 -6.31
C LEU A 44 -7.30 7.56 -5.27
N GLY A 45 -6.95 7.76 -4.00
CA GLY A 45 -7.29 6.86 -2.91
C GLY A 45 -8.72 7.02 -2.40
N SER A 46 -9.15 6.06 -1.59
CA SER A 46 -10.41 6.07 -0.83
C SER A 46 -10.13 5.80 0.64
N PRO A 47 -11.10 6.01 1.56
CA PRO A 47 -10.92 5.64 2.96
C PRO A 47 -10.60 4.15 3.15
N VAL A 48 -11.15 3.28 2.31
CA VAL A 48 -10.88 1.83 2.34
C VAL A 48 -9.48 1.51 1.83
N ASP A 49 -9.06 2.16 0.74
CA ASP A 49 -7.68 2.05 0.23
C ASP A 49 -6.66 2.49 1.28
N ARG A 50 -6.92 3.61 1.98
CA ARG A 50 -6.06 4.09 3.07
C ARG A 50 -5.94 3.07 4.21
N LYS A 51 -7.01 2.33 4.52
CA LYS A 51 -6.99 1.28 5.53
C LYS A 51 -6.06 0.13 5.12
N VAL A 52 -6.18 -0.34 3.88
CA VAL A 52 -5.28 -1.37 3.34
C VAL A 52 -3.85 -0.85 3.28
N PHE A 53 -3.62 0.39 2.84
CA PHE A 53 -2.30 1.02 2.82
C PHE A 53 -1.63 1.00 4.20
N LEU A 54 -2.36 1.35 5.26
CA LEU A 54 -1.81 1.32 6.63
C LEU A 54 -1.55 -0.12 7.12
N LEU A 55 -2.49 -1.04 6.88
CA LEU A 55 -2.30 -2.46 7.22
C LEU A 55 -1.05 -3.05 6.55
N LEU A 56 -0.83 -2.77 5.27
CA LEU A 56 0.34 -3.28 4.55
C LEU A 56 1.66 -2.74 5.11
N ARG A 57 1.66 -1.52 5.66
CA ARG A 57 2.82 -0.94 6.33
C ARG A 57 3.05 -1.53 7.71
N GLU A 58 1.98 -1.86 8.42
CA GLU A 58 2.04 -2.55 9.72
C GLU A 58 2.62 -3.96 9.59
N LEU A 59 2.23 -4.70 8.53
CA LEU A 59 2.73 -6.05 8.28
C LEU A 59 4.15 -6.10 7.72
N ALA A 60 4.69 -4.99 7.21
CA ALA A 60 5.99 -4.96 6.57
C ALA A 60 7.11 -4.72 7.59
N ASP A 61 8.17 -5.53 7.53
CA ASP A 61 9.38 -5.29 8.33
C ASP A 61 10.09 -3.98 7.94
N VAL A 62 10.11 -3.67 6.64
CA VAL A 62 10.79 -2.51 6.08
C VAL A 62 9.96 -1.92 4.94
N ILE A 63 9.93 -0.58 4.88
CA ILE A 63 9.27 0.17 3.80
C ILE A 63 10.33 0.85 2.95
N LEU A 64 10.40 0.45 1.67
CA LEU A 64 11.24 1.10 0.68
C LEU A 64 10.40 2.12 -0.10
N VAL A 65 10.87 3.37 -0.15
CA VAL A 65 10.20 4.46 -0.86
C VAL A 65 11.22 5.23 -1.71
N GLY A 66 10.84 5.55 -2.94
CA GLY A 66 11.69 6.36 -3.82
C GLY A 66 11.82 7.79 -3.31
N ALA A 67 13.02 8.37 -3.38
CA ALA A 67 13.28 9.70 -2.83
C ALA A 67 12.43 10.82 -3.48
N GLY A 68 12.01 10.65 -4.74
CA GLY A 68 11.07 11.57 -5.41
C GLY A 68 9.71 11.59 -4.74
N THR A 69 9.16 10.42 -4.44
CA THR A 69 7.88 10.25 -3.72
C THR A 69 7.96 10.81 -2.32
N VAL A 70 9.05 10.55 -1.57
CA VAL A 70 9.25 11.13 -0.23
C VAL A 70 9.07 12.65 -0.25
N ARG A 71 9.69 13.32 -1.22
CA ARG A 71 9.61 14.78 -1.35
C ARG A 71 8.24 15.27 -1.81
N ALA A 72 7.61 14.58 -2.74
CA ALA A 72 6.32 14.99 -3.32
C ALA A 72 5.15 14.78 -2.34
N GLU A 73 5.19 13.71 -1.55
CA GLU A 73 4.09 13.27 -0.70
C GLU A 73 4.26 13.67 0.79
N GLY A 74 5.39 14.26 1.16
CA GLY A 74 5.65 14.70 2.55
C GLY A 74 5.69 13.55 3.54
N TYR A 75 6.36 12.45 3.16
CA TYR A 75 6.56 11.27 4.01
C TYR A 75 7.27 11.56 5.32
#